data_AF-A0A0P9Q872-F1
#
_entry.id   AF-A0A0P9Q872-F1
#
_cell.length_a   1.000
_cell.length_b   1.000
_cell.length_c   1.000
_cell.angle_alpha   90.00
_cell.angle_beta   90.00
_cell.angle_gamma   90.00
#
_symmetry.space_group_name_H-M   'P 1'
#
loop_
_entity.id
_entity.type
_entity.pdbx_description
1 polymer ?
#
loop_
_entity_poly.entity_id
_entity_poly.type
_entity_poly.pdbx_seq_one_letter_code
_entity_poly.pdbx_strand_id
1 'polypeptide(L)'
;MIAPAMMAGDKLGSELHRRLKSVRREAHHLHAFLRFVALPPVADDAAIMRPQYVAWHEPAHDILLSASEHFIGRMGQHRWMIATPQDGVYYDGKQLIHERRCPETWQTMARQVEDPHGELWLTYYSHIFNPSRLNPKVMEGHFPSRFWKNLPEGPLIPALITQARTGKQRDGQASDIAARRGKKIAHRD
;
A
#
# COMPACT_ATOMS: atom_id res chain seq x y z
N MET A 1 -10.74 29.96 36.07
CA MET A 1 -11.74 28.90 35.81
C MET A 1 -11.14 28.00 34.73
N ILE A 2 -10.38 26.98 35.14
CA ILE A 2 -9.66 26.08 34.23
C ILE A 2 -10.67 25.03 33.78
N ALA A 3 -10.97 24.97 32.48
CA ALA A 3 -11.92 24.02 31.92
C ALA A 3 -11.47 22.58 32.23
N PRO A 4 -12.34 21.73 32.81
CA PRO A 4 -12.05 20.32 33.02
C PRO A 4 -12.24 19.60 31.68
N ALA A 5 -11.33 19.83 30.74
CA ALA A 5 -11.38 19.15 29.46
C ALA A 5 -10.51 17.89 29.51
N MET A 6 -11.13 16.76 29.15
CA MET A 6 -10.50 15.54 28.62
C MET A 6 -10.04 14.47 29.62
N MET A 7 -10.95 13.97 30.46
CA MET A 7 -10.85 12.56 30.89
C MET A 7 -11.55 11.65 29.86
N ALA A 8 -10.97 10.47 29.59
CA ALA A 8 -11.46 9.52 28.58
C ALA A 8 -12.90 9.00 28.82
N GLY A 9 -13.48 9.24 30.01
CA GLY A 9 -14.82 8.81 30.41
C GLY A 9 -15.97 9.75 30.02
N ASP A 10 -15.71 10.99 29.59
CA ASP A 10 -16.77 11.90 29.09
C ASP A 10 -17.02 11.68 27.58
N LYS A 11 -18.26 11.87 27.12
CA LYS A 11 -18.72 11.65 25.73
C LYS A 11 -17.86 12.39 24.71
N LEU A 12 -17.45 13.63 25.01
CA LEU A 12 -16.55 14.41 24.16
C LEU A 12 -15.13 13.83 24.14
N GLY A 13 -14.62 13.38 25.29
CA GLY A 13 -13.32 12.72 25.40
C GLY A 13 -13.29 11.39 24.64
N SER A 14 -14.33 10.57 24.77
CA SER A 14 -14.49 9.32 24.04
C SER A 14 -14.56 9.54 22.52
N GLU A 15 -15.30 10.55 22.06
CA GLU A 15 -15.39 10.89 20.64
C GLU A 15 -14.03 11.36 20.08
N LEU A 16 -13.30 12.19 20.81
CA LEU A 16 -11.96 12.61 20.43
C LEU A 16 -11.00 11.43 20.31
N HIS A 17 -10.98 10.53 21.30
CA HIS A 17 -10.14 9.32 21.27
C HIS A 17 -10.48 8.42 20.08
N ARG A 18 -11.78 8.28 19.77
CA ARG A 18 -12.25 7.51 18.61
C ARG A 18 -11.72 8.10 17.30
N ARG A 19 -11.79 9.42 17.12
CA ARG A 19 -11.27 10.12 15.93
C ARG A 19 -9.75 9.99 15.81
N LEU A 20 -9.01 10.21 16.91
CA LEU A 20 -7.55 10.05 16.93
C LEU A 20 -7.14 8.62 16.55
N LYS A 21 -7.86 7.61 17.04
CA LYS A 21 -7.61 6.21 16.67
C LYS A 21 -7.85 5.95 15.18
N SER A 22 -8.86 6.58 14.58
CA SER A 22 -9.14 6.49 13.14
C SER A 22 -8.00 7.08 12.31
N VAL A 23 -7.53 8.27 12.66
CA VAL A 23 -6.40 8.95 11.98
C VAL A 23 -5.13 8.12 12.07
N ARG A 24 -4.79 7.59 13.26
CA ARG A 24 -3.60 6.72 13.44
C ARG A 24 -3.69 5.44 12.63
N ARG A 25 -4.87 4.81 12.58
CA ARG A 25 -5.09 3.61 11.75
C ARG A 25 -4.92 3.92 10.27
N GLU A 26 -5.36 5.10 9.83
CA GLU A 26 -5.19 5.52 8.44
C GLU A 26 -3.72 5.74 8.08
N ALA A 27 -2.95 6.40 8.95
CA ALA A 27 -1.50 6.52 8.77
C ALA A 27 -0.82 5.13 8.70
N HIS A 28 -1.25 4.19 9.54
CA HIS A 28 -0.75 2.82 9.49
C HIS A 28 -1.10 2.10 8.18
N HIS A 29 -2.31 2.31 7.64
CA HIS A 29 -2.69 1.79 6.32
C HIS A 29 -1.82 2.36 5.21
N LEU A 30 -1.49 3.66 5.26
CA LEU A 30 -0.56 4.26 4.32
C LEU A 30 0.83 3.59 4.42
N HIS A 31 1.35 3.36 5.63
CA HIS A 31 2.62 2.62 5.78
C HIS A 31 2.57 1.19 5.26
N ALA A 32 1.45 0.49 5.45
CA ALA A 32 1.31 -0.92 5.10
C ALA A 32 1.02 -1.17 3.61
N PHE A 33 0.26 -0.28 2.96
CA PHE A 33 -0.28 -0.51 1.62
C PHE A 33 0.30 0.39 0.54
N LEU A 34 1.07 1.42 0.90
CA LEU A 34 1.72 2.23 -0.12
C LEU A 34 2.74 1.39 -0.90
N ARG A 35 2.63 1.44 -2.23
CA ARG A 35 3.55 0.76 -3.16
C ARG A 35 4.29 1.81 -3.97
N PHE A 36 5.61 1.79 -3.86
CA PHE A 36 6.48 2.60 -4.70
C PHE A 36 6.80 1.84 -5.97
N VAL A 37 6.65 2.51 -7.11
CA VAL A 37 7.04 2.01 -8.42
C VAL A 37 8.21 2.84 -8.93
N ALA A 38 9.26 2.16 -9.39
CA ALA A 38 10.44 2.80 -9.93
C ALA A 38 10.13 3.39 -11.31
N LEU A 39 10.54 4.63 -11.53
CA LEU A 39 10.46 5.26 -12.84
C LEU A 39 11.70 4.91 -13.67
N PRO A 40 11.56 4.76 -15.01
CA PRO A 40 12.70 4.52 -15.87
C PRO A 40 13.67 5.71 -15.81
N PRO A 41 14.99 5.44 -15.84
CA PRO A 41 16.00 6.50 -15.84
C PRO A 41 15.84 7.35 -17.10
N VAL A 42 16.00 8.67 -16.95
CA VAL A 42 15.96 9.62 -18.06
C VAL A 42 17.39 10.10 -18.30
N ALA A 43 17.81 10.15 -19.57
CA ALA A 43 19.18 10.48 -19.96
C ALA A 43 19.51 11.99 -19.86
N ASP A 44 18.51 12.86 -19.81
CA ASP A 44 18.69 14.31 -19.77
C ASP A 44 18.90 14.86 -18.36
N ASP A 45 19.55 16.03 -18.27
CA ASP A 45 19.78 16.79 -17.03
C ASP A 45 18.49 17.16 -16.27
N ALA A 46 17.33 17.10 -16.93
CA ALA A 46 16.01 17.17 -16.29
C ALA A 46 15.77 16.05 -15.26
N ALA A 47 16.55 14.96 -15.31
CA ALA A 47 16.52 13.87 -14.34
C ALA A 47 16.89 14.30 -12.92
N ILE A 48 17.59 15.43 -12.72
CA ILE A 48 18.03 15.88 -11.39
C ILE A 48 16.84 16.25 -10.49
N MET A 49 15.70 16.66 -11.08
CA MET A 49 14.51 17.08 -10.33
C MET A 49 13.34 16.09 -10.41
N ARG A 50 13.50 14.95 -11.09
CA ARG A 50 12.45 13.93 -11.21
C ARG A 50 12.51 12.94 -10.04
N PRO A 51 11.35 12.50 -9.49
CA PRO A 51 11.32 11.36 -8.59
C PRO A 51 11.89 10.12 -9.27
N GLN A 52 12.62 9.31 -8.52
CA GLN A 52 13.04 7.96 -8.92
C GLN A 52 11.92 6.95 -8.66
N TYR A 53 11.10 7.21 -7.63
CA TYR A 53 9.97 6.36 -7.26
C TYR A 53 8.70 7.18 -7.12
N VAL A 54 7.57 6.62 -7.54
CA VAL A 54 6.25 7.23 -7.40
C VAL A 54 5.27 6.28 -6.76
N ALA A 55 4.29 6.80 -6.03
CA ALA A 55 3.24 6.03 -5.41
C ALA A 55 1.90 6.78 -5.45
N TRP A 56 0.81 6.03 -5.63
CA TRP A 56 -0.55 6.54 -5.57
C TRP A 56 -1.26 6.07 -4.30
N HIS A 57 -1.92 6.98 -3.58
CA HIS A 57 -2.71 6.63 -2.40
C HIS A 57 -3.99 7.47 -2.27
N GLU A 58 -5.03 6.90 -1.68
CA GLU A 58 -6.30 7.58 -1.45
C GLU A 58 -6.67 7.50 0.04
N PRO A 59 -6.13 8.41 0.87
CA PRO A 59 -6.39 8.41 2.30
C PRO A 59 -7.78 9.00 2.61
N ALA A 60 -8.43 8.50 3.66
CA ALA A 60 -9.70 9.05 4.16
C ALA A 60 -9.53 10.24 5.12
N HIS A 61 -8.31 10.48 5.59
CA HIS A 61 -7.97 11.53 6.53
C HIS A 61 -6.74 12.29 6.05
N ASP A 62 -6.57 13.52 6.53
CA ASP A 62 -5.37 14.32 6.30
C ASP A 62 -4.21 13.73 7.12
N ILE A 63 -3.49 12.79 6.50
CA ILE A 63 -2.38 12.07 7.12
C ILE A 63 -1.11 12.11 6.28
N LEU A 64 -1.16 12.64 5.05
CA LEU A 64 -0.10 12.43 4.07
C LEU A 64 1.23 12.98 4.58
N LEU A 65 1.27 14.25 4.99
CA LEU A 65 2.50 14.88 5.47
C LEU A 65 3.13 14.10 6.64
N SER A 66 2.37 13.96 7.74
CA SER A 66 2.88 13.31 8.97
C SER A 66 3.21 11.83 8.77
N ALA A 67 2.42 11.10 7.98
CA ALA A 67 2.69 9.69 7.75
C ALA A 67 3.86 9.47 6.78
N SER A 68 4.13 10.40 5.86
CA SER A 68 5.19 10.25 4.85
C SER A 68 6.61 10.40 5.42
N GLU A 69 6.77 11.03 6.58
CA GLU A 69 8.06 11.08 7.30
C GLU A 69 8.62 9.67 7.57
N HIS A 70 7.74 8.68 7.72
CA HIS A 70 8.09 7.27 7.89
C HIS A 70 8.97 6.71 6.77
N PHE A 71 8.85 7.25 5.55
CA PHE A 71 9.60 6.75 4.38
C PHE A 71 10.95 7.42 4.19
N ILE A 72 11.20 8.58 4.79
CA ILE A 72 12.48 9.31 4.66
C ILE A 72 13.65 8.40 5.06
N GLY A 73 13.58 7.78 6.24
CA GLY A 73 14.63 6.88 6.71
C GLY A 73 14.68 5.51 5.99
N ARG A 74 13.59 5.11 5.33
CA ARG A 74 13.47 3.78 4.67
C ARG A 74 13.91 3.80 3.22
N MET A 75 13.66 4.90 2.53
CA MET A 75 14.04 5.11 1.13
C MET A 75 15.43 5.77 1.01
N GLY A 76 16.07 6.10 2.13
CA GLY A 76 17.39 6.71 2.15
C GLY A 76 17.43 8.02 1.36
N GLN A 77 18.42 8.17 0.50
CA GLN A 77 18.60 9.37 -0.34
C GLN A 77 17.85 9.30 -1.68
N HIS A 78 17.05 8.25 -1.92
CA HIS A 78 16.26 8.18 -3.15
C HIS A 78 15.20 9.27 -3.18
N ARG A 79 15.00 9.87 -4.36
CA ARG A 79 13.93 10.84 -4.59
C ARG A 79 12.64 10.12 -4.84
N TRP A 80 11.57 10.50 -4.15
CA TRP A 80 10.28 9.82 -4.29
C TRP A 80 9.11 10.77 -4.14
N MET A 81 7.97 10.37 -4.67
CA MET A 81 6.75 11.16 -4.65
C MET A 81 5.56 10.30 -4.26
N ILE A 82 4.65 10.84 -3.46
CA ILE A 82 3.36 10.24 -3.16
C ILE A 82 2.28 11.24 -3.58
N ALA A 83 1.40 10.82 -4.48
CA ALA A 83 0.27 11.63 -4.93
C ALA A 83 -1.04 11.07 -4.38
N THR A 84 -1.93 11.98 -3.97
CA THR A 84 -3.32 11.67 -3.59
C THR A 84 -4.29 12.52 -4.39
N PRO A 85 -5.61 12.26 -4.32
CA PRO A 85 -6.60 13.12 -4.96
C PRO A 85 -6.60 14.58 -4.45
N GLN A 86 -6.11 14.82 -3.22
CA GLN A 86 -6.19 16.13 -2.57
C GLN A 86 -4.83 16.81 -2.52
N ASP A 87 -3.83 16.15 -1.93
CA ASP A 87 -2.50 16.68 -1.65
C ASP A 87 -1.40 15.73 -2.14
N GLY A 88 -0.17 16.21 -2.17
CA GLY A 88 0.98 15.45 -2.65
C GLY A 88 2.21 15.74 -1.83
N VAL A 89 3.10 14.77 -1.71
CA VAL A 89 4.43 14.98 -1.13
C VAL A 89 5.52 14.55 -2.10
N TYR A 90 6.61 15.29 -2.09
CA TYR A 90 7.83 15.00 -2.83
C TYR A 90 9.03 15.08 -1.92
N TYR A 91 9.84 14.04 -1.90
CA TYR A 91 11.11 14.01 -1.20
C TYR A 91 12.25 14.13 -2.21
N ASP A 92 13.07 15.17 -2.06
CA ASP A 92 14.17 15.48 -2.98
C ASP A 92 15.50 14.79 -2.60
N GLY A 93 15.48 13.93 -1.58
CA GLY A 93 16.68 13.29 -1.01
C GLY A 93 17.23 14.01 0.22
N LYS A 94 16.68 15.19 0.57
CA LYS A 94 17.08 15.99 1.75
C LYS A 94 15.88 16.45 2.56
N GLN A 95 14.86 17.00 1.89
CA GLN A 95 13.68 17.57 2.52
C GLN A 95 12.39 17.02 1.90
N LEU A 96 11.35 16.98 2.73
CA LEU A 96 10.00 16.62 2.32
C LEU A 96 9.22 17.89 1.97
N ILE A 97 8.81 18.00 0.72
CA ILE A 97 8.00 19.10 0.19
C ILE A 97 6.55 18.62 0.18
N HIS A 98 5.66 19.37 0.83
CA HIS A 98 4.22 19.08 0.88
C HIS A 98 3.45 20.11 0.06
N GLU A 99 2.73 19.62 -0.93
CA GLU A 99 1.80 20.39 -1.73
C GLU A 99 0.39 20.13 -1.24
N ARG A 100 -0.24 21.13 -0.61
CA ARG A 100 -1.62 21.05 -0.10
C ARG A 100 -2.64 20.78 -1.21
N ARG A 101 -2.29 21.09 -2.45
CA ARG A 101 -3.05 20.74 -3.65
C ARG A 101 -2.14 19.94 -4.55
N CYS A 102 -2.44 18.65 -4.74
CA CYS A 102 -1.62 17.78 -5.57
C CYS A 102 -1.60 18.30 -7.02
N PRO A 103 -0.42 18.61 -7.59
CA PRO A 103 -0.30 18.95 -9.00
C PRO A 103 -0.86 17.84 -9.89
N GLU A 104 -1.54 18.20 -10.98
CA GLU A 104 -2.13 17.22 -11.91
C GLU A 104 -1.05 16.32 -12.55
N THR A 105 0.12 16.89 -12.83
CA THR A 105 1.28 16.16 -13.34
C THR A 105 1.72 15.05 -12.39
N TRP A 106 1.65 15.27 -11.07
CA TRP A 106 1.99 14.27 -10.06
C TRP A 106 0.95 13.15 -10.01
N GLN A 107 -0.34 13.50 -10.09
CA GLN A 107 -1.41 12.53 -10.11
C GLN A 107 -1.33 11.62 -11.35
N THR A 108 -1.15 12.22 -12.53
CA THR A 108 -1.01 11.48 -13.79
C THR A 108 0.20 10.55 -13.74
N MET A 109 1.35 11.05 -13.29
CA MET A 109 2.58 10.25 -13.17
C MET A 109 2.41 9.06 -12.23
N ALA A 110 1.79 9.25 -11.06
CA ALA A 110 1.62 8.18 -10.07
C ALA A 110 0.53 7.16 -10.46
N ARG A 111 -0.50 7.56 -11.21
CA ARG A 111 -1.57 6.66 -11.67
C ARG A 111 -1.20 5.85 -12.91
N GLN A 112 -0.41 6.43 -13.81
CA GLN A 112 -0.06 5.81 -15.10
C GLN A 112 1.26 5.04 -15.07
N VAL A 113 1.95 5.00 -13.92
CA VAL A 113 3.19 4.23 -13.81
C VAL A 113 2.89 2.74 -13.97
N GLU A 114 3.61 2.11 -14.89
CA GLU A 114 3.59 0.66 -15.03
C GLU A 114 4.62 0.03 -14.09
N ASP A 115 4.20 -0.98 -13.33
CA ASP A 115 5.11 -1.76 -12.49
C ASP A 115 5.63 -2.99 -13.28
N PRO A 116 6.89 -2.97 -13.76
CA PRO A 116 7.46 -4.10 -14.50
C PRO A 116 7.61 -5.35 -13.63
N HIS A 117 7.55 -5.23 -12.30
CA HIS A 117 7.66 -6.35 -11.36
C HIS A 117 6.31 -6.87 -10.87
N GLY A 118 5.19 -6.27 -11.32
CA GLY A 118 3.85 -6.61 -10.86
C GLY A 118 3.47 -8.08 -11.09
N GLU A 119 3.75 -8.63 -12.28
CA GLU A 119 3.42 -10.03 -12.59
C GLU A 119 4.20 -11.05 -11.74
N LEU A 120 5.49 -10.77 -11.49
CA LEU A 120 6.34 -11.62 -10.65
C LEU A 120 5.80 -11.63 -9.22
N TRP A 121 5.45 -10.46 -8.68
CA TRP A 121 4.82 -10.33 -7.37
C TRP A 121 3.50 -11.10 -7.30
N LEU A 122 2.62 -10.95 -8.29
CA LEU A 122 1.34 -11.66 -8.34
C LEU A 122 1.52 -13.17 -8.34
N THR A 123 2.47 -13.65 -9.13
CA THR A 123 2.83 -15.07 -9.18
C THR A 123 3.29 -15.54 -7.81
N TYR A 124 4.26 -14.86 -7.21
CA TYR A 124 4.75 -15.19 -5.88
C TYR A 124 3.65 -15.17 -4.81
N TYR A 125 2.83 -14.12 -4.79
CA TYR A 125 1.72 -13.94 -3.85
C TYR A 125 0.73 -15.13 -3.91
N SER A 126 0.38 -15.57 -5.13
CA SER A 126 -0.49 -16.74 -5.29
C SER A 126 0.12 -18.02 -4.70
N HIS A 127 1.46 -18.17 -4.72
CA HIS A 127 2.17 -19.35 -4.21
C HIS A 127 2.31 -19.40 -2.70
N ILE A 128 2.42 -18.25 -2.05
CA ILE A 128 2.50 -18.19 -0.58
C ILE A 128 1.11 -18.11 0.08
N PHE A 129 0.06 -17.82 -0.71
CA PHE A 129 -1.30 -17.75 -0.19
C PHE A 129 -1.78 -19.15 0.22
N ASN A 130 -2.10 -19.29 1.51
CA ASN A 130 -2.62 -20.53 2.07
C ASN A 130 -4.13 -20.36 2.36
N PRO A 131 -5.02 -20.96 1.54
CA PRO A 131 -6.47 -20.85 1.73
C PRO A 131 -6.96 -21.40 3.07
N SER A 132 -6.30 -22.43 3.61
CA SER A 132 -6.61 -23.03 4.91
C SER A 132 -6.35 -22.08 6.09
N ARG A 133 -5.42 -21.12 5.94
CA ARG A 133 -5.09 -20.11 6.96
C ARG A 133 -5.93 -18.84 6.86
N LEU A 134 -6.82 -18.75 5.88
CA LEU A 134 -7.59 -17.54 5.64
C LEU A 134 -8.76 -17.41 6.62
N ASN A 135 -8.79 -16.33 7.40
CA ASN A 135 -9.99 -15.85 8.10
C ASN A 135 -10.49 -14.56 7.42
N PRO A 136 -11.59 -14.61 6.64
CA PRO A 136 -12.08 -13.45 5.88
C PRO A 136 -12.41 -12.24 6.75
N LYS A 137 -13.00 -12.45 7.95
CA LYS A 137 -13.35 -11.33 8.85
C LYS A 137 -12.11 -10.60 9.36
N VAL A 138 -11.08 -11.35 9.72
CA VAL A 138 -9.81 -10.79 10.18
C VAL A 138 -9.08 -10.11 9.03
N MET A 139 -9.10 -10.73 7.83
CA MET A 139 -8.50 -10.16 6.64
C MET A 139 -9.16 -8.83 6.27
N GLU A 140 -10.49 -8.72 6.21
CA GLU A 140 -11.19 -7.46 5.92
C GLU A 140 -10.90 -6.37 6.96
N GLY A 141 -10.68 -6.77 8.22
CA GLY A 141 -10.27 -5.86 9.29
C GLY A 141 -8.88 -5.28 9.09
N HIS A 142 -7.88 -6.12 8.79
CA HIS A 142 -6.52 -5.66 8.55
C HIS A 142 -6.32 -5.07 7.16
N PHE A 143 -7.11 -5.52 6.20
CA PHE A 143 -6.96 -5.25 4.78
C PHE A 143 -8.29 -4.86 4.11
N PRO A 144 -8.76 -3.63 4.34
CA PRO A 144 -10.05 -3.17 3.84
C PRO A 144 -10.12 -3.17 2.30
N SER A 145 -11.24 -3.63 1.76
CA SER A 145 -11.43 -3.82 0.31
C SER A 145 -11.23 -2.57 -0.55
N ARG A 146 -11.49 -1.38 0.01
CA ARG A 146 -11.27 -0.09 -0.69
C ARG A 146 -9.81 0.12 -1.14
N PHE A 147 -8.84 -0.55 -0.51
CA PHE A 147 -7.42 -0.42 -0.87
C PHE A 147 -7.00 -1.38 -1.98
N TRP A 148 -7.78 -2.44 -2.25
CA TRP A 148 -7.42 -3.47 -3.23
C TRP A 148 -7.25 -2.89 -4.64
N LYS A 149 -8.02 -1.86 -4.99
CA LYS A 149 -7.91 -1.19 -6.31
C LYS A 149 -6.53 -0.56 -6.58
N ASN A 150 -5.78 -0.23 -5.53
CA ASN A 150 -4.47 0.43 -5.63
C ASN A 150 -3.32 -0.56 -5.42
N LEU A 151 -3.61 -1.86 -5.30
CA LEU A 151 -2.63 -2.89 -5.01
C LEU A 151 -2.50 -3.87 -6.18
N PRO A 152 -1.28 -4.32 -6.48
CA PRO A 152 -1.07 -5.27 -7.55
C PRO A 152 -1.83 -6.58 -7.28
N GLU A 153 -1.85 -7.07 -6.02
CA GLU A 153 -2.58 -8.27 -5.60
C GLU A 153 -4.11 -8.14 -5.54
N GLY A 154 -4.63 -6.91 -5.61
CA GLY A 154 -6.06 -6.62 -5.46
C GLY A 154 -7.01 -7.52 -6.26
N PRO A 155 -6.77 -7.71 -7.58
CA PRO A 155 -7.62 -8.55 -8.42
C PRO A 155 -7.65 -10.03 -8.04
N LEU A 156 -6.60 -10.55 -7.38
CA LEU A 156 -6.53 -11.97 -6.98
C LEU A 156 -7.33 -12.27 -5.72
N ILE A 157 -7.48 -11.29 -4.82
CA ILE A 157 -8.04 -11.49 -3.48
C ILE A 157 -9.46 -12.11 -3.50
N PRO A 158 -10.43 -11.62 -4.31
CA PRO A 158 -11.77 -12.20 -4.32
C PRO A 158 -11.80 -13.68 -4.74
N ALA A 159 -10.99 -14.04 -5.74
CA ALA A 159 -10.89 -15.42 -6.20
C ALA A 159 -10.28 -16.32 -5.12
N LEU A 160 -9.21 -15.86 -4.47
CA LEU A 160 -8.53 -16.57 -3.38
C LEU A 160 -9.44 -16.79 -2.16
N ILE A 161 -10.26 -15.80 -1.77
CA ILE A 161 -11.27 -15.95 -0.72
C ILE A 161 -12.32 -17.00 -1.09
N THR A 162 -12.78 -16.98 -2.35
CA THR A 162 -13.80 -17.92 -2.84
C THR A 162 -13.26 -19.35 -2.85
N GLN A 163 -12.01 -19.55 -3.26
CA GLN A 163 -11.33 -20.84 -3.20
C GLN A 163 -11.21 -21.34 -1.75
N ALA A 164 -10.92 -20.46 -0.78
CA ALA A 164 -10.86 -20.83 0.62
C ALA A 164 -12.22 -21.29 1.19
N ARG A 165 -13.32 -20.62 0.82
CA ARG A 165 -14.68 -20.94 1.31
C ARG A 165 -15.25 -22.26 0.75
N THR A 166 -14.87 -22.66 -0.46
CA THR A 166 -15.44 -23.82 -1.18
C THR A 166 -14.83 -25.17 -0.80
N GLY A 167 -14.24 -25.29 0.39
CA GLY A 167 -13.77 -26.58 0.93
C GLY A 167 -12.33 -26.96 0.60
N LYS A 168 -11.57 -26.08 -0.07
CA LYS A 168 -10.12 -26.26 -0.28
C LYS A 168 -9.28 -25.92 0.96
N GLN A 169 -9.89 -25.65 2.12
CA GLN A 169 -9.16 -25.57 3.39
C GLN A 169 -8.45 -26.89 3.77
N ARG A 170 -8.76 -28.01 3.11
CA ARG A 170 -7.99 -29.26 3.26
C ARG A 170 -6.59 -29.19 2.63
N ASP A 171 -6.40 -28.35 1.61
CA ASP A 171 -5.16 -28.27 0.85
C ASP A 171 -4.43 -26.95 1.14
N GLY A 172 -3.15 -27.02 1.51
CA GLY A 172 -2.37 -25.84 1.91
C GLY A 172 -1.99 -24.87 0.79
N GLN A 173 -2.46 -25.09 -0.45
CA GLN A 173 -2.09 -24.32 -1.65
C GLN A 173 -3.32 -23.94 -2.49
N ALA A 174 -3.24 -22.84 -3.24
CA ALA A 174 -4.27 -22.44 -4.19
C ALA A 174 -4.42 -23.48 -5.33
N SER A 175 -5.65 -23.68 -5.84
CA SER A 175 -5.92 -24.79 -6.76
C SER A 175 -5.21 -24.72 -8.10
N ASP A 176 -4.97 -23.52 -8.58
CA ASP A 176 -4.31 -23.31 -9.87
C ASP A 176 -2.84 -23.72 -9.80
N ILE A 177 -2.27 -23.74 -8.59
CA ILE A 177 -0.92 -24.23 -8.32
C ILE A 177 -0.92 -25.75 -8.17
N ALA A 178 -1.90 -26.31 -7.46
CA ALA A 178 -2.05 -27.76 -7.34
C ALA A 178 -2.20 -28.46 -8.71
N ALA A 179 -2.77 -27.77 -9.70
CA ALA A 179 -2.91 -28.26 -11.07
C ALA A 179 -1.64 -28.12 -11.94
N ARG A 180 -0.63 -27.34 -11.53
CA ARG A 180 0.61 -27.15 -12.30
C ARG A 180 1.52 -28.37 -12.18
N ARG A 181 1.95 -28.93 -13.32
CA ARG A 181 3.00 -29.96 -13.35
C ARG A 181 4.35 -29.34 -13.00
N GLY A 182 5.05 -29.91 -12.02
CA GLY A 182 6.41 -29.49 -11.65
C GLY A 182 7.39 -29.63 -12.82
N LYS A 183 8.29 -28.66 -12.99
CA LYS A 183 9.42 -28.79 -13.91
C LYS A 183 10.47 -29.72 -13.28
N LYS A 184 10.82 -30.82 -13.97
CA LYS A 184 12.01 -31.61 -13.62
C LYS A 184 13.24 -30.77 -13.95
N ILE A 185 14.04 -30.45 -12.94
CA ILE A 185 15.35 -29.83 -13.16
C ILE A 185 16.26 -30.96 -13.64
N ALA A 186 16.58 -30.97 -14.93
CA ALA A 186 17.62 -31.85 -15.44
C ALA A 186 18.96 -31.33 -14.89
N HIS A 187 19.66 -32.15 -14.11
CA HIS A 187 21.06 -31.91 -13.82
C HIS A 187 21.81 -31.98 -15.15
N ARG A 188 22.60 -30.94 -15.43
CA ARG A 188 23.51 -30.91 -16.55
C ARG A 188 24.83 -31.48 -16.04
N ASP A 189 25.18 -32.67 -16.51
CA ASP A 189 26.47 -33.32 -16.27
C ASP A 189 27.64 -32.47 -16.79
#